data_AF-B3RSN8-F1
#
_entry.id   AF-B3RSN8-F1
#
_cell.length_a   1.000
_cell.length_b   1.000
_cell.length_c   1.000
_cell.angle_alpha   90.00
_cell.angle_beta   90.00
_cell.angle_gamma   90.00
#
_symmetry.space_group_name_H-M   'P 1'
#
loop_
_entity.id
_entity.type
_entity.pdbx_description
1 polymer ?
#
loop_
_entity_poly.entity_id
_entity_poly.type
_entity_poly.pdbx_seq_one_letter_code
_entity_poly.pdbx_strand_id
1 'polypeptide(L)'
;MPCLLLVDIPIIDNATLAAEEKEKGNIAFRKNDFDEALEHYNKAIKLVPSNIIFYINRAATYYNLEEYKRSIKDAEYALELGSKQDADTKLIARTYSRLGYSYKKLNQLSLAITYFNSSLKLRDSTKIRKECLDAESQLIKQKAADLKEKELRLLNEKKRNESTGKV
;
A
#
# COMPACT_ATOMS: atom_id res chain seq x y z
N MET A 1 55.80 -21.90 19.31
CA MET A 1 55.13 -20.99 18.37
C MET A 1 54.06 -21.76 17.61
N PRO A 2 52.77 -21.60 17.93
CA PRO A 2 51.72 -21.81 16.96
C PRO A 2 50.98 -20.49 16.73
N CYS A 3 51.19 -19.90 15.56
CA CYS A 3 50.38 -18.81 15.06
C CYS A 3 49.06 -19.44 14.59
N LEU A 4 48.03 -19.38 15.42
CA LEU A 4 46.65 -19.65 15.00
C LEU A 4 46.29 -18.56 14.00
N LEU A 5 46.33 -18.90 12.71
CA LEU A 5 45.69 -18.14 11.67
C LEU A 5 44.18 -18.13 11.98
N LEU A 6 43.73 -17.04 12.60
CA LEU A 6 42.36 -16.58 12.53
C LEU A 6 42.04 -16.44 11.04
N VAL A 7 41.38 -17.46 10.50
CA VAL A 7 40.58 -17.28 9.29
C VAL A 7 39.56 -16.21 9.67
N ASP A 8 39.66 -15.04 9.05
CA ASP A 8 38.63 -14.00 9.13
C ASP A 8 37.35 -14.55 8.50
N ILE A 9 36.62 -15.38 9.26
CA ILE A 9 35.27 -15.77 8.93
C ILE A 9 34.49 -14.46 8.97
N PRO A 10 33.91 -13.99 7.84
CA PRO A 10 33.12 -12.79 7.86
C PRO A 10 32.00 -13.00 8.88
N ILE A 11 31.98 -12.18 9.92
CA ILE A 11 30.85 -12.11 10.85
C ILE A 11 29.72 -11.50 10.05
N ILE A 12 28.93 -12.34 9.39
CA ILE A 12 27.77 -11.90 8.64
C ILE A 12 26.73 -11.44 9.68
N ASP A 13 26.58 -10.13 9.79
CA ASP A 13 25.61 -9.54 10.70
C ASP A 13 24.18 -9.73 10.18
N ASN A 14 23.20 -9.60 11.08
CA ASN A 14 21.79 -9.74 10.72
C ASN A 14 21.36 -8.71 9.65
N ALA A 15 22.03 -7.57 9.56
CA ALA A 15 21.76 -6.55 8.56
C ALA A 15 22.14 -7.03 7.15
N THR A 16 23.29 -7.68 7.01
CA THR A 16 23.76 -8.27 5.76
C THR A 16 22.85 -9.42 5.34
N LEU A 17 22.53 -10.34 6.25
CA LEU A 17 21.58 -11.44 5.98
C LEU A 17 20.20 -10.91 5.56
N ALA A 18 19.70 -9.87 6.23
CA ALA A 18 18.41 -9.27 5.88
C ALA A 18 18.43 -8.59 4.50
N ALA A 19 19.55 -7.98 4.14
CA ALA A 19 19.73 -7.38 2.82
C ALA A 19 19.75 -8.43 1.70
N GLU A 20 20.39 -9.58 1.93
CA GLU A 20 20.38 -10.73 1.02
C GLU A 20 18.98 -11.30 0.84
N GLU A 21 18.26 -11.55 1.95
CA GLU A 21 16.87 -12.03 1.90
C GLU A 21 15.97 -11.03 1.17
N LYS A 22 16.12 -9.74 1.42
CA LYS A 22 15.42 -8.70 0.65
C LYS A 22 15.72 -8.81 -0.86
N GLU A 23 16.97 -9.04 -1.26
CA GLU A 23 17.29 -9.15 -2.68
C GLU A 23 16.74 -10.43 -3.32
N LYS A 24 16.78 -11.57 -2.62
CA LYS A 24 16.11 -12.79 -3.07
C LYS A 24 14.60 -12.55 -3.25
N GLY A 25 13.97 -11.88 -2.29
CA GLY A 25 12.57 -11.48 -2.40
C GLY A 25 12.30 -10.53 -3.57
N ASN A 26 13.21 -9.60 -3.87
CA ASN A 26 13.11 -8.73 -5.04
C ASN A 26 13.20 -9.53 -6.36
N ILE A 27 14.08 -10.53 -6.42
CA ILE A 27 14.24 -11.41 -7.59
C ILE A 27 12.95 -12.21 -7.80
N ALA A 28 12.43 -12.86 -6.77
CA ALA A 28 11.16 -13.60 -6.81
C ALA A 28 10.00 -12.69 -7.25
N PHE A 29 9.90 -11.50 -6.66
CA PHE A 29 8.89 -10.50 -7.03
C PHE A 29 8.97 -10.11 -8.52
N ARG A 30 10.17 -9.91 -9.07
CA ARG A 30 10.36 -9.60 -10.50
C ARG A 30 9.97 -10.77 -11.41
N LYS A 31 10.01 -12.00 -10.91
CA LYS A 31 9.52 -13.21 -11.61
C LYS A 31 8.01 -13.43 -11.43
N ASN A 32 7.33 -12.53 -10.72
CA ASN A 32 5.93 -12.69 -10.26
C ASN A 32 5.71 -13.90 -9.34
N ASP A 33 6.77 -14.44 -8.74
CA ASP A 33 6.66 -15.43 -7.65
C ASP A 33 6.45 -14.67 -6.34
N PHE A 34 5.20 -14.33 -6.08
CA PHE A 34 4.85 -13.49 -4.94
C PHE A 34 4.89 -14.25 -3.62
N ASP A 35 4.64 -15.56 -3.62
CA ASP A 35 4.71 -16.39 -2.42
C ASP A 35 6.16 -16.53 -1.94
N GLU A 36 7.10 -16.84 -2.85
CA GLU A 36 8.53 -16.88 -2.53
C GLU A 36 9.03 -15.48 -2.09
N ALA A 37 8.55 -14.41 -2.74
CA ALA A 37 8.87 -13.06 -2.34
C ALA A 37 8.42 -12.75 -0.90
N LEU A 38 7.21 -13.14 -0.51
CA LEU A 38 6.70 -12.99 0.86
C LEU A 38 7.56 -13.74 1.86
N GLU A 39 7.97 -14.98 1.57
CA GLU A 39 8.83 -15.75 2.45
C GLU A 39 10.15 -15.03 2.75
N HIS A 40 10.80 -14.53 1.70
CA HIS A 40 12.05 -13.80 1.82
C HIS A 40 11.90 -12.47 2.55
N TYR A 41 10.86 -11.69 2.27
CA TYR A 41 10.61 -10.45 3.03
C TYR A 41 10.27 -10.75 4.50
N ASN A 42 9.58 -11.85 4.80
CA ASN A 42 9.31 -12.27 6.17
C ASN A 42 10.61 -12.66 6.91
N LYS A 43 11.54 -13.35 6.24
CA LYS A 43 12.87 -13.66 6.79
C LYS A 43 13.67 -12.38 7.05
N ALA A 44 13.69 -11.43 6.11
CA ALA A 44 14.34 -10.13 6.28
C ALA A 44 13.77 -9.34 7.48
N ILE A 45 12.45 -9.34 7.67
CA ILE A 45 11.78 -8.70 8.81
C ILE A 45 12.14 -9.37 10.13
N LYS A 46 12.24 -10.70 10.19
CA LYS A 46 12.67 -11.41 11.41
C LYS A 46 14.10 -11.03 11.82
N LEU A 47 14.97 -10.78 10.85
CA LEU A 47 16.37 -10.41 11.08
C LEU A 47 16.52 -8.94 11.50
N VAL A 48 15.83 -8.01 10.80
CA VAL A 48 15.83 -6.58 11.13
C VAL A 48 14.40 -6.02 11.05
N PRO A 49 13.63 -6.08 12.15
CA PRO A 49 12.22 -5.73 12.15
C PRO A 49 11.96 -4.22 12.06
N SER A 50 12.99 -3.40 12.24
CA SER A 50 12.90 -1.94 12.17
C SER A 50 13.06 -1.39 10.76
N ASN A 51 13.47 -2.20 9.78
CA ASN A 51 13.76 -1.68 8.44
C ASN A 51 12.47 -1.47 7.63
N ILE A 52 12.13 -0.20 7.40
CA ILE A 52 10.95 0.22 6.64
C ILE A 52 10.85 -0.44 5.25
N ILE A 53 11.97 -0.65 4.55
CA ILE A 53 11.99 -1.12 3.15
C ILE A 53 11.33 -2.50 3.03
N PHE A 54 11.51 -3.36 4.03
CA PHE A 54 10.97 -4.72 3.99
C PHE A 54 9.44 -4.71 4.03
N TYR A 55 8.85 -3.85 4.85
CA TYR A 55 7.39 -3.68 4.89
C TYR A 55 6.86 -3.04 3.62
N ILE A 56 7.56 -2.07 3.02
CA ILE A 56 7.15 -1.48 1.73
C ILE A 56 7.16 -2.54 0.62
N ASN A 57 8.18 -3.41 0.60
CA ASN A 57 8.30 -4.50 -0.35
C ASN A 57 7.23 -5.59 -0.12
N ARG A 58 6.98 -5.97 1.13
CA ARG A 58 5.92 -6.94 1.47
C ARG A 58 4.52 -6.39 1.16
N ALA A 59 4.27 -5.11 1.45
CA ALA A 59 3.03 -4.41 1.06
C ALA A 59 2.84 -4.40 -0.46
N ALA A 60 3.91 -4.23 -1.24
CA ALA A 60 3.86 -4.32 -2.69
C ALA A 60 3.51 -5.74 -3.17
N THR A 61 4.01 -6.76 -2.48
CA THR A 61 3.74 -8.16 -2.78
C THR A 61 2.29 -8.52 -2.49
N TYR A 62 1.79 -8.17 -1.29
CA TYR A 62 0.38 -8.30 -0.95
C TYR A 62 -0.57 -7.58 -1.92
N TYR A 63 -0.17 -6.42 -2.43
CA TYR A 63 -0.97 -5.72 -3.44
C TYR A 63 -1.10 -6.53 -4.75
N ASN A 64 -0.04 -7.19 -5.20
CA ASN A 64 -0.09 -8.01 -6.42
C ASN A 64 -0.84 -9.34 -6.21
N LEU A 65 -0.86 -9.86 -4.99
CA LEU A 65 -1.71 -10.98 -4.57
C LEU A 65 -3.17 -10.58 -4.32
N GLU A 66 -3.55 -9.32 -4.60
CA GLU A 66 -4.88 -8.76 -4.34
C GLU A 66 -5.30 -8.76 -2.85
N GLU A 67 -4.35 -8.99 -1.94
CA GLU A 67 -4.54 -8.92 -0.50
C GLU A 67 -4.44 -7.46 0.00
N TYR A 68 -5.30 -6.59 -0.51
CA TYR A 68 -5.20 -5.14 -0.32
C TYR A 68 -5.24 -4.71 1.15
N LYS A 69 -6.00 -5.41 2.01
CA LYS A 69 -6.03 -5.12 3.46
C LYS A 69 -4.69 -5.38 4.14
N ARG A 70 -3.99 -6.46 3.77
CA ARG A 70 -2.65 -6.75 4.30
C ARG A 70 -1.61 -5.77 3.76
N SER A 71 -1.75 -5.40 2.48
CA SER A 71 -0.94 -4.35 1.87
C SER A 71 -1.07 -3.00 2.61
N ILE A 72 -2.29 -2.60 2.97
CA ILE A 72 -2.57 -1.39 3.75
C ILE A 72 -1.89 -1.47 5.12
N LYS A 73 -2.11 -2.57 5.86
CA LYS A 73 -1.54 -2.75 7.19
C LYS A 73 -0.01 -2.62 7.19
N ASP A 74 0.67 -3.25 6.24
CA ASP A 74 2.13 -3.15 6.13
C ASP A 74 2.59 -1.76 5.72
N ALA A 75 1.88 -1.09 4.80
CA ALA A 75 2.22 0.26 4.38
C ALA A 75 1.98 1.30 5.49
N GLU A 76 0.93 1.16 6.30
CA GLU A 76 0.69 2.00 7.47
C GLU A 76 1.79 1.80 8.53
N TYR A 77 2.18 0.55 8.79
CA TYR A 77 3.28 0.26 9.71
C TYR A 77 4.62 0.79 9.18
N ALA A 78 4.86 0.73 7.87
CA ALA A 78 6.03 1.35 7.25
C ALA A 78 6.06 2.87 7.44
N LEU A 79 4.91 3.56 7.34
CA LEU A 79 4.85 5.00 7.65
C LEU A 79 5.14 5.30 9.12
N GLU A 80 4.63 4.48 10.04
CA GLU A 80 4.89 4.62 11.47
C GLU A 80 6.39 4.48 11.78
N LEU A 81 7.04 3.45 11.23
CA LEU A 81 8.49 3.26 11.34
C LEU A 81 9.26 4.42 10.70
N GLY A 82 8.85 4.84 9.51
CA GLY A 82 9.49 5.93 8.78
C GLY A 82 9.46 7.26 9.54
N SER A 83 8.35 7.55 10.22
CA SER A 83 8.23 8.73 11.09
C SER A 83 9.12 8.67 12.32
N LYS A 84 9.43 7.46 12.83
CA LYS A 84 10.29 7.27 14.01
C LYS A 84 11.78 7.32 13.68
N GLN A 85 12.15 7.12 12.41
CA GLN A 85 13.53 6.92 11.96
C GLN A 85 14.03 8.00 11.00
N ASP A 86 13.27 9.08 10.81
CA ASP A 86 13.55 10.12 9.79
C ASP A 86 13.87 9.53 8.41
N ALA A 87 13.05 8.57 7.97
CA ALA A 87 13.28 7.84 6.74
C ALA A 87 13.22 8.75 5.50
N ASP A 88 13.96 8.38 4.45
CA ASP A 88 14.00 9.13 3.18
C ASP A 88 12.58 9.42 2.67
N THR A 89 12.31 10.70 2.42
CA THR A 89 11.07 11.21 1.83
C THR A 89 10.62 10.43 0.60
N LYS A 90 11.55 9.87 -0.19
CA LYS A 90 11.25 9.01 -1.34
C LYS A 90 10.56 7.70 -0.94
N LEU A 91 10.97 7.10 0.18
CA LEU A 91 10.35 5.89 0.73
C LEU A 91 8.96 6.21 1.28
N ILE A 92 8.80 7.34 1.99
CA ILE A 92 7.50 7.79 2.49
C ILE A 92 6.53 8.05 1.33
N ALA A 93 6.97 8.77 0.29
CA ALA A 93 6.16 9.01 -0.91
C ALA A 93 5.75 7.69 -1.60
N ARG A 94 6.69 6.74 -1.75
CA ARG A 94 6.39 5.41 -2.32
C ARG A 94 5.37 4.64 -1.47
N THR A 95 5.41 4.79 -0.15
CA THR A 95 4.49 4.15 0.79
C THR A 95 3.10 4.76 0.70
N TYR A 96 2.99 6.09 0.65
CA TYR A 96 1.71 6.77 0.39
C TYR A 96 1.11 6.38 -0.96
N SER A 97 1.92 6.29 -2.01
CA SER A 97 1.48 5.77 -3.30
C SER A 97 0.90 4.35 -3.16
N ARG A 98 1.54 3.46 -2.40
CA ARG A 98 1.06 2.09 -2.16
C ARG A 98 -0.30 2.09 -1.47
N LEU A 99 -0.49 2.90 -0.43
CA LEU A 99 -1.79 3.05 0.23
C LEU A 99 -2.86 3.54 -0.74
N GLY A 100 -2.55 4.57 -1.54
CA GLY A 100 -3.45 5.09 -2.56
C GLY A 100 -3.94 4.00 -3.52
N TYR A 101 -3.02 3.16 -4.04
CA TYR A 101 -3.38 2.03 -4.89
C TYR A 101 -4.26 1.00 -4.17
N SER A 102 -3.89 0.60 -2.96
CA SER A 102 -4.61 -0.43 -2.21
C SER A 102 -6.03 0.03 -1.82
N TYR A 103 -6.18 1.29 -1.37
CA TYR A 103 -7.50 1.87 -1.07
C TYR A 103 -8.36 2.04 -2.32
N LYS A 104 -7.76 2.41 -3.46
CA LYS A 104 -8.47 2.50 -4.74
C LYS A 104 -9.04 1.14 -5.15
N LYS A 105 -8.27 0.07 -4.99
CA LYS A 105 -8.73 -1.31 -5.28
C LYS A 105 -9.86 -1.78 -4.37
N LEU A 106 -9.92 -1.29 -3.13
CA LEU A 106 -11.04 -1.52 -2.22
C LEU A 106 -12.25 -0.58 -2.46
N ASN A 107 -12.24 0.19 -3.54
CA ASN A 107 -13.24 1.22 -3.85
C ASN A 107 -13.41 2.30 -2.76
N GLN A 108 -12.40 2.47 -1.91
CA GLN A 108 -12.35 3.53 -0.89
C GLN A 108 -11.69 4.79 -1.50
N LEU A 109 -12.36 5.34 -2.51
CA LEU A 109 -11.79 6.35 -3.41
C LEU A 109 -11.36 7.63 -2.69
N SER A 110 -12.12 8.07 -1.68
CA SER A 110 -11.76 9.28 -0.90
C SER A 110 -10.42 9.12 -0.18
N LEU A 111 -10.18 7.97 0.47
CA LEU A 111 -8.90 7.68 1.11
C LEU A 111 -7.78 7.54 0.08
N ALA A 112 -8.05 6.88 -1.05
CA ALA A 112 -7.08 6.75 -2.12
C ALA A 112 -6.57 8.12 -2.61
N ILE A 113 -7.48 9.07 -2.86
CA ILE A 113 -7.16 10.45 -3.27
C ILE A 113 -6.32 11.16 -2.20
N THR A 114 -6.68 11.04 -0.92
CA THR A 114 -5.91 11.62 0.18
C THR A 114 -4.47 11.10 0.17
N TYR A 115 -4.26 9.80 0.05
CA TYR A 115 -2.91 9.23 0.07
C TYR A 115 -2.11 9.52 -1.22
N PHE A 116 -2.75 9.57 -2.38
CA PHE A 116 -2.08 10.04 -3.60
C PHE A 116 -1.63 11.50 -3.49
N ASN A 117 -2.46 12.39 -2.93
CA ASN A 117 -2.09 13.78 -2.70
C ASN A 117 -0.95 13.91 -1.69
N SER A 118 -0.96 13.15 -0.59
CA SER A 118 0.16 13.08 0.35
C SER A 118 1.45 12.61 -0.33
N SER A 119 1.37 11.63 -1.23
CA SER A 119 2.51 11.20 -2.03
C SER A 119 3.02 12.31 -2.96
N LEU A 120 2.13 13.00 -3.67
CA LEU A 120 2.47 14.07 -4.63
C LEU A 120 3.07 15.29 -3.96
N LYS A 121 2.64 15.61 -2.73
CA LYS A 121 3.22 16.68 -1.91
C LYS A 121 4.70 16.44 -1.60
N LEU A 122 5.07 15.17 -1.39
CA LEU A 122 6.45 14.80 -1.09
C LEU A 122 7.30 14.64 -2.36
N ARG A 123 6.72 14.08 -3.42
CA ARG A 123 7.41 13.91 -4.69
C ARG A 123 6.42 13.94 -5.84
N ASP A 124 6.64 14.86 -6.77
CA ASP A 124 5.83 14.90 -7.97
C ASP A 124 6.03 13.64 -8.82
N SER A 125 4.93 13.14 -9.39
CA SER A 125 4.93 11.98 -10.25
C SER A 125 3.73 12.02 -11.18
N THR A 126 3.98 12.11 -12.49
CA THR A 126 2.94 12.07 -13.52
C THR A 126 2.08 10.82 -13.42
N LYS A 127 2.67 9.68 -13.07
CA LYS A 127 1.94 8.42 -12.87
C LYS A 127 0.93 8.54 -11.74
N ILE A 128 1.37 8.99 -10.55
CA ILE A 128 0.49 9.12 -9.38
C ILE A 128 -0.58 10.20 -9.61
N ARG A 129 -0.23 11.28 -10.29
CA ARG A 129 -1.19 12.33 -10.68
C ARG A 129 -2.31 11.76 -11.55
N LYS A 130 -1.99 10.94 -12.56
CA LYS A 130 -3.00 10.27 -13.39
C LYS A 130 -3.90 9.36 -12.57
N GLU A 131 -3.32 8.59 -11.65
CA GLU A 131 -4.08 7.68 -10.77
C GLU A 131 -5.02 8.43 -9.82
N CYS A 132 -4.59 9.59 -9.31
CA CYS A 132 -5.39 10.48 -8.48
C CYS A 132 -6.59 11.04 -9.26
N LEU A 133 -6.36 11.58 -10.46
CA LEU A 133 -7.42 12.12 -11.33
C LEU A 133 -8.43 11.04 -11.74
N ASP A 134 -7.97 9.82 -11.99
CA ASP A 134 -8.85 8.69 -12.28
C ASP A 134 -9.71 8.33 -11.04
N ALA A 135 -9.13 8.30 -9.84
CA ALA A 135 -9.87 8.05 -8.60
C ALA A 135 -10.90 9.16 -8.32
N GLU A 136 -10.55 10.43 -8.57
CA GLU A 136 -11.48 11.58 -8.48
C GLU A 136 -12.65 11.43 -9.46
N SER A 137 -12.35 11.07 -10.72
CA SER A 137 -13.36 10.86 -11.76
C SER A 137 -14.33 9.73 -11.38
N GLN A 138 -13.82 8.63 -10.83
CA GLN A 138 -14.64 7.51 -10.34
C GLN A 138 -15.53 7.93 -9.17
N LEU A 139 -14.98 8.70 -8.22
CA LEU A 139 -15.74 9.16 -7.04
C LEU A 139 -16.89 10.10 -7.43
N ILE A 140 -16.67 11.00 -8.40
CA ILE A 140 -17.71 11.89 -8.91
C ILE A 140 -18.84 11.07 -9.56
N LYS A 141 -18.50 10.08 -10.39
CA LYS A 141 -19.49 9.19 -11.02
C LYS A 141 -20.30 8.42 -9.98
N GLN A 142 -19.64 7.87 -8.96
CA GLN A 142 -20.30 7.16 -7.87
C GLN A 142 -21.29 8.06 -7.12
N LYS A 143 -20.84 9.25 -6.71
CA LYS A 143 -21.71 10.22 -6.01
C LYS A 143 -22.91 10.65 -6.86
N ALA A 144 -22.71 10.84 -8.16
CA ALA A 144 -23.80 11.18 -9.08
C ALA A 144 -24.83 10.04 -9.21
N ALA A 145 -24.37 8.78 -9.26
CA ALA A 145 -25.24 7.61 -9.28
C ALA A 145 -26.05 7.49 -7.97
N ASP A 146 -25.38 7.63 -6.82
CA ASP A 146 -26.01 7.56 -5.49
C ASP A 146 -27.08 8.67 -5.32
N LEU A 147 -26.79 9.88 -5.81
CA LEU A 147 -27.75 10.99 -5.79
C LEU A 147 -28.98 10.69 -6.64
N LYS A 148 -28.77 10.21 -7.88
CA LYS A 148 -29.87 9.85 -8.80
C LYS A 148 -30.75 8.75 -8.21
N GLU A 149 -30.15 7.75 -7.56
CA GLU A 149 -30.90 6.69 -6.90
C GLU A 149 -31.73 7.24 -5.72
N LYS A 150 -31.14 8.11 -4.90
CA LYS A 150 -31.85 8.77 -3.80
C LYS A 150 -33.04 9.59 -4.29
N GLU A 151 -32.86 10.36 -5.37
CA GLU A 151 -33.94 11.14 -6.00
C GLU A 151 -35.07 10.23 -6.51
N LEU A 152 -34.72 9.12 -7.16
CA LEU A 152 -35.71 8.15 -7.66
C LEU A 152 -36.51 7.50 -6.51
N ARG A 153 -35.84 7.16 -5.40
CA ARG A 153 -36.50 6.61 -4.20
C ARG A 153 -37.50 7.61 -3.62
N LEU A 154 -37.09 8.87 -3.44
CA LEU A 154 -37.96 9.94 -2.95
C LEU A 154 -39.16 10.18 -3.87
N LEU A 155 -38.97 10.12 -5.20
CA LEU A 155 -40.06 10.27 -6.16
C LEU A 155 -41.08 9.13 -6.04
N ASN A 156 -40.60 7.89 -5.89
CA ASN A 156 -41.47 6.72 -5.74
C ASN A 156 -42.24 6.73 -4.40
N GLU A 157 -41.61 7.20 -3.32
CA GLU A 157 -42.28 7.38 -2.02
C GLU A 157 -43.38 8.45 -2.09
N LYS A 158 -43.12 9.60 -2.74
CA LYS A 158 -44.14 10.64 -2.97
C LYS A 158 -45.34 10.08 -3.74
N LYS A 159 -45.09 9.39 -4.85
CA LYS A 159 -46.16 8.75 -5.66
C LYS A 159 -46.97 7.72 -4.86
N ARG A 160 -46.33 6.97 -3.95
CA ARG A 160 -47.00 5.99 -3.08
C ARG A 160 -47.87 6.67 -2.01
N ASN A 161 -47.41 7.78 -1.45
CA ASN A 161 -48.17 8.51 -0.44
C ASN A 161 -49.37 9.24 -1.07
N GLU A 162 -49.21 9.78 -2.28
CA GLU A 162 -50.30 10.37 -3.07
C GLU A 162 -51.38 9.34 -3.45
N SER A 163 -50.99 8.08 -3.71
CA SER A 163 -51.94 7.01 -4.04
C SER A 163 -52.64 6.39 -2.82
N THR A 164 -52.11 6.57 -1.61
CA THR A 164 -52.69 6.06 -0.35
C THR A 164 -53.47 7.12 0.44
N GLY A 165 -53.32 8.41 0.11
CA GLY A 165 -54.00 9.54 0.76
C GLY A 165 -55.39 9.89 0.25
N LYS A 166 -56.16 8.94 -0.31
CA LYS A 166 -57.59 9.11 -0.63
C LYS A 166 -58.45 8.23 0.29
N VAL A 167 -58.78 8.76 1.47
CA VAL A 167 -60.09 8.60 2.15
C VAL A 167 -60.39 9.93 2.83
#